data_AF-A0A963LJL7-F1
#
_entry.id   AF-A0A963LJL7-F1
#
_cell.length_a   1.000
_cell.length_b   1.000
_cell.length_c   1.000
_cell.angle_alpha   90.00
_cell.angle_beta   90.00
_cell.angle_gamma   90.00
#
_symmetry.space_group_name_H-M   'P 1'
#
loop_
_entity.id
_entity.type
_entity.pdbx_description
1 polymer ?
#
loop_
_entity_poly.entity_id
_entity_poly.type
_entity_poly.pdbx_seq_one_letter_code
_entity_poly.pdbx_strand_id
1 'polypeptide(L)'
;MIACQRACRAQKSRQQGVVLVITLILVVILSLLGTFAIRNATQSERSVKGVQAAQTAQEAAETALRFCEQIAVFDYDNKDYTEYGTTGLRQKVITTTITSEDDTTAAWRTAANWIGANAISVPAQYYKRYDGSTPATDSRQLSNPPLCIIQRIVTTSTPAFNGYLITGRGFANNAKFDTTTGKTTYGAEAFVQSILSNS
;
A
#
# COMPACT_ATOMS: atom_id res chain seq x y z
N MET A 1 -58.94 31.84 -54.16
CA MET A 1 -58.98 30.41 -54.57
C MET A 1 -58.02 29.63 -53.69
N ILE A 2 -58.55 29.04 -52.62
CA ILE A 2 -57.85 28.22 -51.64
C ILE A 2 -58.27 26.78 -51.93
N ALA A 3 -57.59 26.09 -52.85
CA ALA A 3 -57.96 24.73 -53.23
C ALA A 3 -56.82 23.97 -53.93
N CYS A 4 -55.61 23.91 -53.35
CA CYS A 4 -54.63 22.90 -53.77
C CYS A 4 -53.53 22.66 -52.71
N GLN A 5 -53.92 22.28 -51.48
CA GLN A 5 -52.92 21.98 -50.44
C GLN A 5 -53.20 20.70 -49.65
N ARG A 6 -54.22 19.92 -50.03
CA ARG A 6 -54.63 18.71 -49.29
C ARG A 6 -54.32 17.37 -49.99
N ALA A 7 -53.72 17.37 -51.18
CA ALA A 7 -53.53 16.15 -51.97
C ALA A 7 -52.14 15.47 -51.88
N CYS A 8 -51.15 16.03 -51.17
CA CYS A 8 -49.81 15.41 -51.02
C CYS A 8 -49.62 14.68 -49.67
N ARG A 9 -50.65 13.98 -49.16
CA ARG A 9 -50.56 13.28 -47.87
C ARG A 9 -50.88 11.79 -47.91
N ALA A 10 -50.93 11.18 -49.09
CA ALA A 10 -51.34 9.80 -49.26
C ALA A 10 -50.31 8.98 -50.06
N GLN A 11 -49.10 8.81 -49.53
CA GLN A 11 -48.22 7.69 -49.91
C GLN A 11 -47.01 7.57 -48.95
N LYS A 12 -47.20 7.20 -47.69
CA LYS A 12 -46.06 6.89 -46.77
C LYS A 12 -46.53 6.01 -45.59
N SER A 13 -46.88 4.75 -45.84
CA SER A 13 -47.25 3.84 -44.72
C SER A 13 -46.71 2.42 -44.82
N ARG A 14 -45.83 2.10 -45.79
CA ARG A 14 -45.30 0.73 -45.94
C ARG A 14 -43.80 0.55 -45.65
N GLN A 15 -43.07 1.61 -45.34
CA GLN A 15 -41.63 1.57 -44.99
C GLN A 15 -41.31 1.83 -43.51
N GLN A 16 -42.32 2.11 -42.66
CA GLN A 16 -42.07 2.50 -41.27
C GLN A 16 -41.67 1.32 -40.34
N GLY A 17 -42.01 0.07 -40.69
CA GLY A 17 -41.68 -1.09 -39.85
C GLY A 17 -40.22 -1.54 -39.93
N VAL A 18 -39.59 -1.46 -41.11
CA VAL A 18 -38.21 -1.94 -41.33
C VAL A 18 -37.20 -1.03 -40.63
N VAL A 19 -37.44 0.28 -40.61
CA VAL A 19 -36.57 1.25 -39.94
C VAL A 19 -36.49 0.97 -38.44
N LEU A 20 -37.62 0.62 -37.80
CA LEU A 20 -37.67 0.28 -36.38
C LEU A 20 -36.81 -0.96 -36.06
N VAL A 21 -36.86 -1.99 -36.91
CA VAL A 21 -36.08 -3.22 -36.70
C VAL A 21 -34.59 -2.93 -36.86
N ILE A 22 -34.20 -2.14 -37.88
CA ILE A 22 -32.81 -1.76 -38.10
C ILE A 22 -32.28 -0.92 -36.93
N THR A 23 -33.04 0.07 -36.46
CA THR A 23 -32.61 0.89 -35.31
C THR A 23 -32.49 0.06 -34.04
N LEU A 24 -33.39 -0.90 -33.80
CA LEU A 24 -33.31 -1.79 -32.65
C LEU A 24 -32.04 -2.65 -32.69
N ILE A 25 -31.71 -3.23 -33.85
CA ILE A 25 -30.49 -4.02 -34.04
C ILE A 25 -29.24 -3.16 -33.82
N LEU A 26 -29.20 -1.95 -34.40
CA LEU A 26 -28.09 -1.03 -34.22
C LEU A 26 -27.93 -0.61 -32.75
N VAL A 27 -29.02 -0.33 -32.04
CA VAL A 27 -28.98 -0.01 -30.61
C VAL A 27 -28.45 -1.18 -29.79
N VAL A 28 -28.84 -2.43 -30.09
CA VAL A 28 -28.32 -3.62 -29.40
C VAL A 28 -26.83 -3.79 -29.63
N ILE A 29 -26.36 -3.66 -30.88
CA ILE A 29 -24.92 -3.78 -31.19
C ILE A 29 -24.12 -2.69 -30.46
N LEU A 30 -24.57 -1.43 -30.51
CA LEU A 30 -23.92 -0.33 -29.81
C LEU A 30 -23.92 -0.52 -28.28
N SER A 31 -25.00 -1.06 -27.71
CA SER A 31 -25.10 -1.36 -26.28
C SER A 31 -24.12 -2.44 -25.84
N LEU A 32 -23.97 -3.50 -26.65
CA LEU A 32 -23.00 -4.57 -26.38
C LEU A 32 -21.56 -4.04 -26.43
N LEU A 33 -21.20 -3.29 -27.46
CA LEU A 33 -19.87 -2.66 -27.59
C LEU A 33 -19.59 -1.71 -26.41
N GLY A 34 -20.57 -0.88 -26.04
CA GLY A 34 -20.47 0.01 -24.88
C GLY A 34 -20.26 -0.76 -23.58
N THR A 35 -20.97 -1.88 -23.39
CA THR A 35 -20.84 -2.72 -22.20
C THR A 35 -19.45 -3.35 -22.08
N PHE A 36 -18.89 -3.86 -23.18
CA PHE A 36 -17.53 -4.42 -23.19
C PHE A 36 -16.46 -3.37 -22.88
N ALA A 37 -16.59 -2.17 -23.44
CA ALA A 37 -15.67 -1.07 -23.15
C ALA A 37 -15.68 -0.69 -21.66
N ILE A 38 -16.86 -0.58 -21.05
CA ILE A 38 -17.01 -0.27 -19.61
C ILE A 38 -16.40 -1.36 -18.74
N ARG A 39 -16.69 -2.64 -19.03
CA ARG A 39 -16.15 -3.76 -18.27
C ARG A 39 -14.63 -3.80 -18.30
N ASN A 40 -14.03 -3.65 -19.48
CA ASN A 40 -12.57 -3.63 -19.64
C ASN A 40 -11.93 -2.44 -18.90
N ALA A 41 -12.55 -1.27 -18.94
CA ALA A 41 -12.09 -0.10 -18.20
C ALA A 41 -12.10 -0.36 -16.68
N THR A 42 -13.19 -0.93 -16.14
CA THR A 42 -13.27 -1.25 -14.70
C THR A 42 -12.26 -2.31 -14.26
N GLN A 43 -11.93 -3.27 -15.12
CA GLN A 43 -10.93 -4.28 -14.81
C GLN A 43 -9.51 -3.69 -14.80
N SER A 44 -9.19 -2.85 -15.78
CA SER A 44 -7.91 -2.13 -15.83
C SER A 44 -7.71 -1.21 -14.61
N GLU A 45 -8.76 -0.48 -14.22
CA GLU A 45 -8.72 0.41 -13.06
C GLU A 45 -8.43 -0.34 -11.76
N ARG A 46 -9.02 -1.53 -11.56
CA ARG A 46 -8.75 -2.37 -10.38
C ARG A 46 -7.30 -2.85 -10.35
N SER A 47 -6.74 -3.26 -11.49
CA SER A 47 -5.34 -3.68 -11.59
C SER A 47 -4.39 -2.52 -11.24
N VAL A 48 -4.63 -1.34 -11.80
CA VAL A 48 -3.81 -0.14 -11.54
C VAL A 48 -3.88 0.27 -10.06
N LYS A 49 -5.08 0.28 -9.47
CA LYS A 49 -5.24 0.58 -8.03
C LYS A 49 -4.50 -0.43 -7.14
N GLY A 50 -4.49 -1.71 -7.53
CA GLY A 50 -3.73 -2.75 -6.83
C GLY A 50 -2.23 -2.49 -6.87
N VAL A 51 -1.67 -2.20 -8.04
CA VAL A 51 -0.24 -1.86 -8.20
C VAL A 51 0.12 -0.62 -7.41
N GLN A 52 -0.68 0.45 -7.49
CA GLN A 52 -0.44 1.67 -6.72
C GLN A 52 -0.46 1.41 -5.20
N ALA A 53 -1.37 0.57 -4.72
CA ALA A 53 -1.42 0.19 -3.31
C ALA A 53 -0.16 -0.59 -2.90
N ALA A 54 0.29 -1.53 -3.71
CA ALA A 54 1.53 -2.27 -3.46
C ALA A 54 2.77 -1.35 -3.45
N GLN A 55 2.87 -0.41 -4.39
CA GLN A 55 3.95 0.58 -4.43
C GLN A 55 3.94 1.49 -3.20
N THR A 56 2.77 2.00 -2.79
CA THR A 56 2.65 2.80 -1.56
C THR A 56 3.07 1.99 -0.33
N ALA A 57 2.69 0.71 -0.25
CA ALA A 57 3.10 -0.15 0.84
C ALA A 57 4.63 -0.39 0.84
N GLN A 58 5.24 -0.58 -0.33
CA GLN A 58 6.68 -0.76 -0.50
C GLN A 58 7.47 0.48 -0.06
N GLU A 59 7.09 1.66 -0.55
CA GLU A 59 7.71 2.94 -0.17
C GLU A 59 7.58 3.20 1.34
N ALA A 60 6.43 2.87 1.93
CA ALA A 60 6.22 2.96 3.37
C ALA A 60 7.12 1.98 4.15
N ALA A 61 7.33 0.76 3.63
CA ALA A 61 8.19 -0.24 4.25
C ALA A 61 9.67 0.20 4.23
N GLU A 62 10.13 0.76 3.12
CA GLU A 62 11.47 1.34 2.99
C GLU A 62 11.66 2.55 3.91
N THR A 63 10.61 3.36 4.10
CA THR A 63 10.64 4.47 5.06
C THR A 63 10.81 3.97 6.49
N ALA A 64 10.10 2.91 6.88
CA ALA A 64 10.31 2.25 8.17
C ALA A 64 11.71 1.66 8.33
N LEU A 65 12.22 1.04 7.26
CA LEU A 65 13.56 0.45 7.27
C LEU A 65 14.62 1.52 7.56
N ARG A 66 14.61 2.63 6.82
CA ARG A 66 15.55 3.74 7.00
C ARG A 66 15.49 4.37 8.39
N PHE A 67 14.29 4.51 8.96
CA PHE A 67 14.13 5.01 10.32
C PHE A 67 14.79 4.07 11.35
N CYS A 68 14.59 2.77 11.18
CA CYS A 68 15.07 1.78 12.15
C CYS A 68 16.54 1.41 12.01
N GLU A 69 17.12 1.63 10.85
CA GLU A 69 18.58 1.64 10.66
C GLU A 69 19.24 2.68 11.57
N GLN A 70 18.66 3.87 11.72
CA GLN A 70 19.20 4.88 12.65
C GLN A 70 19.12 4.41 14.11
N ILE A 71 18.01 3.78 14.50
CA ILE A 71 17.87 3.22 15.86
C ILE A 71 18.92 2.13 16.10
N ALA A 72 19.16 1.25 15.13
CA ALA A 72 20.16 0.19 15.24
C ALA A 72 21.59 0.72 15.38
N VAL A 73 21.92 1.80 14.65
CA VAL A 73 23.21 2.51 14.80
C VAL A 73 23.36 3.08 16.21
N PHE A 74 22.32 3.69 16.77
CA PHE A 74 22.37 4.23 18.14
C PHE A 74 22.41 3.13 19.22
N ASP A 75 21.67 2.02 19.05
CA ASP A 75 21.70 0.90 20.00
C ASP A 75 23.10 0.25 20.06
N TYR A 76 23.82 0.20 18.93
CA TYR A 76 25.20 -0.27 18.90
C TYR A 76 26.09 0.54 19.85
N ASP A 77 25.93 1.86 19.87
CA ASP A 77 26.59 2.79 20.78
C ASP A 77 26.03 2.78 22.22
N ASN A 78 25.10 1.87 22.53
CA ASN A 78 24.33 1.82 23.78
C ASN A 78 23.53 3.11 24.06
N LYS A 79 23.15 3.84 23.01
CA LYS A 79 22.37 5.08 23.10
C LYS A 79 20.93 4.83 22.65
N ASP A 80 20.03 5.65 23.16
CA ASP A 80 18.65 5.68 22.67
C ASP A 80 18.55 6.70 21.53
N TYR A 81 17.72 6.38 20.53
CA TYR A 81 17.41 7.31 19.45
C TYR A 81 16.32 8.27 19.92
N THR A 82 16.62 9.56 19.96
CA THR A 82 15.73 10.58 20.57
C THR A 82 15.18 11.62 19.59
N GLU A 83 15.46 11.47 18.29
CA GLU A 83 14.91 12.40 17.31
C GLU A 83 13.38 12.26 17.20
N TYR A 84 12.75 13.30 16.65
CA TYR A 84 11.29 13.39 16.46
C TYR A 84 10.48 13.23 17.76
N GLY A 85 11.10 13.49 18.91
CA GLY A 85 10.47 13.40 20.23
C GLY A 85 10.20 11.97 20.69
N THR A 86 10.85 10.97 20.09
CA THR A 86 10.75 9.59 20.51
C THR A 86 11.72 9.29 21.65
N THR A 87 11.34 8.39 22.56
CA THR A 87 12.22 7.86 23.61
C THR A 87 11.85 6.41 23.85
N GLY A 88 12.78 5.66 24.42
CA GLY A 88 12.59 4.26 24.77
C GLY A 88 12.61 3.30 23.57
N LEU A 89 13.18 3.72 22.43
CA LEU A 89 13.19 2.90 21.21
C LEU A 89 14.22 1.78 21.30
N ARG A 90 15.31 2.00 22.04
CA ARG A 90 16.33 1.00 22.31
C ARG A 90 15.76 -0.26 22.98
N GLN A 91 14.82 -0.11 23.91
CA GLN A 91 14.18 -1.21 24.64
C GLN A 91 13.29 -2.08 23.74
N LYS A 92 12.96 -1.59 22.54
CA LYS A 92 12.20 -2.33 21.53
C LYS A 92 13.10 -3.20 20.64
N VAL A 93 14.42 -3.02 20.71
CA VAL A 93 15.39 -3.86 19.99
C VAL A 93 15.40 -5.26 20.62
N ILE A 94 15.12 -6.26 19.81
CA ILE A 94 15.04 -7.64 20.26
C ILE A 94 16.45 -8.21 20.41
N THR A 95 16.81 -8.58 21.64
CA THR A 95 18.15 -9.05 22.00
C THR A 95 18.36 -10.54 21.74
N THR A 96 17.29 -11.33 21.58
CA THR A 96 17.39 -12.76 21.24
C THR A 96 17.95 -12.90 19.83
N THR A 97 19.13 -13.53 19.73
CA THR A 97 19.89 -13.63 18.49
C THR A 97 19.36 -14.74 17.60
N ILE A 98 19.27 -14.44 16.30
CA ILE A 98 19.08 -15.43 15.23
C ILE A 98 20.40 -15.64 14.48
N THR A 99 20.49 -16.74 13.72
CA THR A 99 21.73 -17.09 13.00
C THR A 99 21.68 -16.82 11.49
N SER A 100 20.49 -16.52 10.96
CA SER A 100 20.25 -16.20 9.56
C SER A 100 18.99 -15.32 9.44
N GLU A 101 18.86 -14.58 8.34
CA GLU A 101 17.63 -13.84 7.98
C GLU A 101 16.42 -14.76 7.76
N ASP A 102 16.68 -15.99 7.34
CA ASP A 102 15.69 -17.04 7.09
C ASP A 102 15.30 -17.83 8.35
N ASP A 103 15.87 -17.51 9.51
CA ASP A 103 15.61 -18.23 10.75
C ASP A 103 14.10 -18.27 11.06
N THR A 104 13.56 -19.48 11.22
CA THR A 104 12.12 -19.66 11.49
C THR A 104 11.66 -19.03 12.80
N THR A 105 12.59 -18.77 13.71
CA THR A 105 12.34 -18.10 15.00
C THR A 105 12.45 -16.58 14.91
N ALA A 106 12.76 -16.02 13.74
CA ALA A 106 12.87 -14.58 13.54
C ALA A 106 11.55 -13.88 13.90
N ALA A 107 11.67 -12.85 14.74
CA ALA A 107 10.54 -12.20 15.37
C ALA A 107 9.57 -11.57 14.36
N TRP A 108 10.10 -11.07 13.23
CA TRP A 108 9.32 -10.45 12.16
C TRP A 108 8.29 -11.41 11.55
N ARG A 109 8.52 -12.73 11.60
CA ARG A 109 7.60 -13.75 11.07
C ARG A 109 6.34 -13.91 11.92
N THR A 110 6.38 -13.46 13.18
CA THR A 110 5.28 -13.61 14.12
C THR A 110 4.40 -12.37 14.12
N ALA A 111 3.14 -12.50 13.69
CA ALA A 111 2.20 -11.38 13.60
C ALA A 111 2.06 -10.58 14.91
N ALA A 112 2.07 -11.26 16.07
CA ALA A 112 1.96 -10.63 17.38
C ALA A 112 3.16 -9.73 17.75
N ASN A 113 4.31 -9.86 17.06
CA ASN A 113 5.46 -8.98 17.29
C ASN A 113 5.32 -7.63 16.57
N TRP A 114 4.34 -7.50 15.65
CA TRP A 114 4.03 -6.25 14.98
C TRP A 114 3.09 -5.34 15.79
N ILE A 115 2.91 -5.64 17.07
CA ILE A 115 2.21 -4.82 18.05
C ILE A 115 3.01 -4.76 19.35
N GLY A 116 2.70 -3.79 20.21
CA GLY A 116 3.24 -3.73 21.57
C GLY A 116 4.74 -3.43 21.66
N ALA A 117 5.46 -4.25 22.41
CA ALA A 117 6.85 -3.97 22.82
C ALA A 117 7.85 -4.03 21.66
N ASN A 118 7.71 -5.00 20.75
CA ASN A 118 8.68 -5.28 19.69
C ASN A 118 8.51 -4.39 18.45
N ALA A 119 7.28 -3.93 18.20
CA ALA A 119 6.99 -3.08 17.06
C ALA A 119 7.41 -1.63 17.33
N ILE A 120 8.20 -1.07 16.44
CA ILE A 120 8.53 0.35 16.41
C ILE A 120 7.61 1.01 15.38
N SER A 121 6.82 1.98 15.81
CA SER A 121 6.01 2.80 14.91
C SER A 121 6.79 4.03 14.50
N VAL A 122 6.90 4.27 13.20
CA VAL A 122 7.59 5.45 12.68
C VAL A 122 6.76 6.71 13.04
N PRO A 123 7.38 7.76 13.60
CA PRO A 123 6.70 9.02 13.90
C PRO A 123 6.14 9.70 12.65
N ALA A 124 4.98 10.34 12.77
CA ALA A 124 4.35 11.07 11.67
C ALA A 124 5.26 12.15 11.06
N GLN A 125 6.08 12.77 11.89
CA GLN A 125 7.06 13.81 11.54
C GLN A 125 8.18 13.31 10.61
N TYR A 126 8.41 11.99 10.55
CA TYR A 126 9.43 11.40 9.68
C TYR A 126 8.92 11.15 8.26
N TYR A 127 7.66 10.72 8.11
CA TYR A 127 7.12 10.27 6.82
C TYR A 127 6.06 11.19 6.22
N LYS A 128 5.48 12.13 7.00
CA LYS A 128 4.52 13.11 6.47
C LYS A 128 5.22 14.39 6.10
N ARG A 129 4.70 15.03 5.05
CA ARG A 129 5.07 16.41 4.70
C ARG A 129 4.22 17.37 5.53
N TYR A 130 4.86 18.40 6.07
CA TYR A 130 4.20 19.46 6.82
C TYR A 130 4.39 20.80 6.10
N ASP A 131 3.37 21.66 6.18
CA ASP A 131 3.44 23.08 5.86
C ASP A 131 3.31 23.86 7.17
N GLY A 132 4.45 24.31 7.71
CA GLY A 132 4.52 24.76 9.09
C GLY A 132 4.21 23.65 10.08
N SER A 133 3.16 23.80 10.89
CA SER A 133 2.75 22.85 11.93
C SER A 133 1.62 21.90 11.50
N THR A 134 1.08 22.04 10.28
CA THR A 134 -0.01 21.22 9.78
C THR A 134 0.47 20.26 8.69
N PRO A 135 -0.08 19.04 8.60
CA PRO A 135 0.20 18.15 7.48
C PRO A 135 -0.22 18.80 6.16
N ALA A 136 0.65 18.74 5.15
CA ALA A 136 0.39 19.33 3.85
C ALA A 136 -0.80 18.62 3.17
N THR A 137 -1.71 19.41 2.59
CA THR A 137 -2.92 18.92 1.90
C THR A 137 -2.75 18.81 0.39
N ASP A 138 -1.65 19.34 -0.15
CA ASP A 138 -1.27 19.33 -1.56
C ASP A 138 -0.73 17.97 -2.04
N SER A 139 -0.59 17.01 -1.13
CA SER A 139 0.13 15.76 -1.35
C SER A 139 -0.61 14.59 -0.71
N ARG A 140 -0.56 13.43 -1.36
CA ARG A 140 -1.19 12.20 -0.86
C ARG A 140 -0.36 11.65 0.30
N GLN A 141 -0.75 12.01 1.52
CA GLN A 141 -0.08 11.56 2.74
C GLN A 141 -0.34 10.08 3.03
N LEU A 142 0.64 9.42 3.64
CA LEU A 142 0.47 8.08 4.20
C LEU A 142 -0.44 8.16 5.44
N SER A 143 -1.48 7.35 5.48
CA SER A 143 -2.47 7.36 6.58
C SER A 143 -2.10 6.37 7.68
N ASN A 144 -1.58 5.20 7.30
CA ASN A 144 -1.17 4.15 8.22
C ASN A 144 0.32 4.33 8.55
N PRO A 145 0.71 4.41 9.84
CA PRO A 145 2.12 4.53 10.18
C PRO A 145 2.86 3.25 9.76
N PRO A 146 4.02 3.37 9.08
CA PRO A 146 4.86 2.23 8.81
C PRO A 146 5.49 1.74 10.13
N LEU A 147 5.77 0.44 10.18
CA LEU A 147 6.30 -0.23 11.37
C LEU A 147 7.63 -0.87 11.03
N CYS A 148 8.47 -1.11 12.03
CA CYS A 148 9.62 -1.97 11.86
C CYS A 148 9.84 -2.86 13.11
N ILE A 149 10.67 -3.89 12.93
CA ILE A 149 11.24 -4.71 13.99
C ILE A 149 12.75 -4.75 13.78
N ILE A 150 13.49 -4.63 14.88
CA ILE A 150 14.94 -4.77 14.92
C ILE A 150 15.26 -5.98 15.79
N GLN A 151 16.03 -6.92 15.26
CA GLN A 151 16.46 -8.12 15.98
C GLN A 151 17.96 -8.37 15.78
N ARG A 152 18.65 -8.79 16.83
CA ARG A 152 20.07 -9.15 16.73
C ARG A 152 20.27 -10.40 15.88
N ILE A 153 21.28 -10.39 15.01
CA ILE A 153 21.71 -11.53 14.21
C ILE A 153 23.20 -11.78 14.45
N VAL A 154 23.54 -13.04 14.73
CA VAL A 154 24.92 -13.50 14.94
C VAL A 154 25.13 -14.78 14.17
N THR A 155 26.00 -14.76 13.17
CA THR A 155 26.34 -15.99 12.42
C THR A 155 27.49 -16.72 13.09
N THR A 156 27.48 -18.06 12.98
CA THR A 156 28.59 -18.91 13.45
C THR A 156 29.65 -19.15 12.37
N SER A 157 29.57 -18.46 11.23
CA SER A 157 30.55 -18.52 10.15
C SER A 157 31.89 -17.89 10.59
N THR A 158 32.96 -18.14 9.83
CA THR A 158 34.26 -17.47 10.03
C THR A 158 34.58 -16.62 8.79
N PRO A 159 34.64 -15.28 8.89
CA PRO A 159 34.40 -14.47 10.08
C PRO A 159 32.93 -14.49 10.54
N ALA A 160 32.72 -14.30 11.84
CA ALA A 160 31.39 -14.24 12.45
C ALA A 160 30.76 -12.88 12.14
N PHE A 161 29.52 -12.89 11.70
CA PHE A 161 28.72 -11.69 11.54
C PHE A 161 28.07 -11.36 12.88
N ASN A 162 28.12 -10.10 13.29
CA ASN A 162 27.36 -9.59 14.43
C ASN A 162 26.72 -8.26 14.03
N GLY A 163 25.40 -8.19 14.14
CA GLY A 163 24.65 -7.01 13.73
C GLY A 163 23.17 -7.16 13.97
N TYR A 164 22.38 -6.52 13.10
CA TYR A 164 20.93 -6.47 13.20
C TYR A 164 20.28 -6.93 11.91
N LEU A 165 19.23 -7.75 12.04
CA LEU A 165 18.21 -7.93 11.04
C LEU A 165 17.11 -6.89 11.31
N ILE A 166 16.91 -6.00 10.36
CA ILE A 166 15.88 -4.97 10.42
C ILE A 166 14.83 -5.32 9.39
N THR A 167 13.57 -5.45 9.83
CA THR A 167 12.45 -5.68 8.92
C THR A 167 11.52 -4.49 8.98
N GLY A 168 11.38 -3.77 7.86
CA GLY A 168 10.38 -2.73 7.67
C GLY A 168 9.08 -3.32 7.15
N ARG A 169 7.95 -2.85 7.68
CA ARG A 169 6.60 -3.21 7.24
C ARG A 169 5.83 -1.95 6.89
N GLY A 170 5.38 -1.89 5.64
CA GLY A 170 4.61 -0.78 5.12
C GLY A 170 3.20 -1.19 4.75
N PHE A 171 2.30 -0.22 4.74
CA PHE A 171 0.88 -0.41 4.50
C PHE A 171 0.37 0.59 3.47
N ALA A 172 -0.49 0.15 2.57
CA ALA A 172 -1.24 1.08 1.74
C ALA A 172 -2.25 1.88 2.57
N ASN A 173 -2.69 3.04 2.07
CA ASN A 173 -3.67 3.89 2.76
C ASN A 173 -5.04 3.22 2.98
N ASN A 174 -5.39 2.23 2.17
CA ASN A 174 -6.64 1.47 2.33
C ASN A 174 -6.46 0.23 3.22
N ALA A 175 -5.26 -0.04 3.73
CA ALA A 175 -4.99 -1.23 4.52
C ALA A 175 -5.65 -1.14 5.90
N LYS A 176 -6.10 -2.30 6.39
CA LYS A 176 -6.64 -2.47 7.74
C LYS A 176 -5.93 -3.63 8.41
N PHE A 177 -5.53 -3.44 9.65
CA PHE A 177 -4.88 -4.46 10.46
C PHE A 177 -5.59 -4.57 11.81
N ASP A 178 -5.59 -5.78 12.36
CA ASP A 178 -6.11 -6.05 13.69
C ASP A 178 -5.04 -5.71 14.72
N THR A 179 -5.33 -4.73 15.57
CA THR A 179 -4.43 -4.24 16.62
C THR A 179 -4.21 -5.24 17.76
N THR A 180 -5.03 -6.30 17.84
CA THR A 180 -4.92 -7.36 18.85
C THR A 180 -4.01 -8.49 18.39
N THR A 181 -4.03 -8.80 17.08
CA THR A 181 -3.27 -9.93 16.51
C THR A 181 -2.07 -9.50 15.67
N GLY A 182 -2.00 -8.24 15.27
CA GLY A 182 -0.98 -7.68 14.37
C GLY A 182 -1.13 -8.12 12.91
N LYS A 183 -2.21 -8.83 12.55
CA LYS A 183 -2.47 -9.32 11.20
C LYS A 183 -3.15 -8.27 10.33
N THR A 184 -2.73 -8.18 9.07
CA THR A 184 -3.46 -7.41 8.06
C THR A 184 -4.70 -8.18 7.64
N THR A 185 -5.84 -7.50 7.62
CA THR A 185 -7.14 -8.08 7.25
C THR A 185 -7.59 -7.64 5.86
N TYR A 186 -7.10 -6.49 5.40
CA TYR A 186 -7.47 -5.90 4.12
C TYR A 186 -6.40 -4.95 3.61
N GLY A 187 -6.33 -4.76 2.28
CA GLY A 187 -5.41 -3.85 1.60
C GLY A 187 -4.05 -4.47 1.32
N ALA A 188 -3.11 -3.63 0.87
CA ALA A 188 -1.74 -4.07 0.57
C ALA A 188 -0.82 -3.83 1.76
N GLU A 189 0.05 -4.80 2.01
CA GLU A 189 1.20 -4.70 2.90
C GLU A 189 2.46 -5.14 2.17
N ALA A 190 3.60 -4.60 2.59
CA ALA A 190 4.91 -4.98 2.08
C ALA A 190 5.90 -5.13 3.24
N PHE A 191 6.85 -6.04 3.06
CA PHE A 191 7.94 -6.26 3.99
C PHE A 191 9.25 -6.09 3.23
N VAL A 192 10.18 -5.36 3.84
CA VAL A 192 11.55 -5.18 3.35
C VAL A 192 12.53 -5.49 4.45
N GLN A 193 13.69 -6.00 4.10
CA GLN A 193 14.70 -6.43 5.07
C GLN A 193 16.05 -5.81 4.75
N SER A 194 16.79 -5.49 5.81
CA SER A 194 18.17 -5.02 5.76
C SER A 194 18.96 -5.74 6.85
N ILE A 195 20.20 -6.08 6.52
CA ILE A 195 21.17 -6.60 7.47
C ILE A 195 22.21 -5.51 7.67
N LEU A 196 22.33 -5.03 8.89
CA LEU A 196 23.30 -4.01 9.27
C LEU A 196 24.38 -4.65 10.14
N SER A 197 25.62 -4.69 9.64
CA SER A 197 26.79 -5.05 10.43
C SER A 197 27.34 -3.85 11.15
N ASN A 198 27.97 -4.12 12.29
CA ASN A 198 28.93 -3.19 12.88
C ASN A 198 30.15 -3.04 11.95
N SER A 199 30.48 -1.81 11.55
CA SER A 199 31.74 -1.48 10.86
C SER A 199 32.73 -0.87 11.82
#